data_AF-A0AA92L6Z9-F1
#
_entry.id   AF-A0AA92L6Z9-F1
#
_cell.length_a   1.000
_cell.length_b   1.000
_cell.length_c   1.000
_cell.angle_alpha   90.00
_cell.angle_beta   90.00
_cell.angle_gamma   90.00
#
_symmetry.space_group_name_H-M   'P 1'
#
loop_
_entity.id
_entity.type
_entity.pdbx_description
1 polymer ?
#
loop_
_entity_poly.entity_id
_entity_poly.type
_entity_poly.pdbx_seq_one_letter_code
_entity_poly.pdbx_strand_id
1 'polypeptide(L)' 'MNQQNNVKFYLMQKALEYLVEKDVITQKESDRASRYNAEILRPDREYIR' A
#
# COMPACT_ATOMS: atom_id res chain seq x y z
N MET A 1 9.62 7.32 14.51
CA MET A 1 8.32 7.02 13.87
C MET A 1 8.10 8.04 12.76
N ASN A 2 8.23 7.66 11.49
CA ASN A 2 8.01 8.60 10.39
C ASN A 2 6.52 8.60 10.03
N GLN A 3 5.74 9.38 10.78
CA GLN A 3 4.29 9.49 10.62
C GLN A 3 3.86 9.80 9.18
N GLN A 4 4.65 10.59 8.45
CA GLN A 4 4.35 10.89 7.05
C GLN A 4 4.42 9.66 6.16
N ASN A 5 5.39 8.78 6.37
CA ASN A 5 5.52 7.56 5.59
C ASN A 5 4.40 6.56 5.91
N ASN A 6 3.99 6.47 7.18
CA ASN A 6 2.85 5.64 7.57
C ASN A 6 1.55 6.10 6.90
N VAL A 7 1.26 7.40 6.93
CA VAL A 7 0.08 7.98 6.29
C VAL A 7 0.11 7.76 4.78
N LYS A 8 1.27 7.98 4.13
CA LYS A 8 1.44 7.70 2.70
C LYS A 8 1.18 6.23 2.37
N PHE A 9 1.72 5.31 3.17
CA PHE A 9 1.56 3.88 2.93
C PHE A 9 0.09 3.46 3.06
N TYR A 10 -0.60 3.92 4.11
CA TYR A 10 -2.02 3.67 4.30
C TYR A 10 -2.88 4.18 3.13
N LEU A 11 -2.64 5.39 2.66
CA LEU A 11 -3.37 5.96 1.52
C LEU A 11 -3.08 5.20 0.22
N MET A 12 -1.85 4.75 0.02
CA MET A 12 -1.50 3.89 -1.12
C MET A 12 -2.20 2.55 -1.05
N GLN A 13 -2.32 1.91 0.11
CA GLN A 13 -3.11 0.68 0.27
C GLN A 13 -4.57 0.91 -0.12
N LYS A 14 -5.19 2.00 0.34
CA LYS A 14 -6.58 2.35 -0.02
C LYS A 14 -6.77 2.60 -1.52
N ALA A 15 -5.79 3.23 -2.17
CA ALA A 15 -5.82 3.41 -3.62
C ALA A 15 -5.75 2.06 -4.36
N LEU A 16 -4.88 1.14 -3.90
CA LEU A 16 -4.76 -0.18 -4.50
C LEU A 16 -6.03 -1.02 -4.31
N GLU A 17 -6.63 -1.01 -3.12
CA GLU A 17 -7.93 -1.65 -2.85
C GLU A 17 -9.00 -1.15 -3.82
N TYR A 18 -9.13 0.18 -3.98
CA TYR A 18 -10.08 0.78 -4.92
C TYR A 18 -9.84 0.37 -6.38
N LEU A 19 -8.57 0.28 -6.81
CA LEU A 19 -8.24 -0.13 -8.18
C LEU A 19 -8.58 -1.60 -8.44
N VAL A 20 -8.44 -2.47 -7.44
CA VAL A 20 -8.89 -3.86 -7.51
C VAL A 20 -10.41 -3.94 -7.59
N GLU A 21 -11.14 -3.18 -6.75
CA GLU A 21 -12.61 -3.11 -6.77
C GLU A 21 -13.18 -2.62 -8.10
N LYS A 22 -12.40 -1.86 -8.88
CA LYS A 22 -12.78 -1.36 -10.21
C LYS A 22 -12.29 -2.24 -11.36
N ASP A 23 -11.74 -3.41 -11.07
CA ASP A 23 -11.13 -4.34 -12.04
C ASP A 23 -10.05 -3.67 -12.92
N VAL A 24 -9.42 -2.60 -12.43
CA VAL A 24 -8.34 -1.88 -13.15
C VAL A 24 -7.02 -2.63 -13.04
N ILE A 25 -6.79 -3.26 -11.89
CA ILE A 25 -5.64 -4.13 -11.62
C ILE A 25 -6.11 -5.41 -10.94
N THR A 26 -5.34 -6.48 -11.10
CA THR A 26 -5.57 -7.73 -10.39
C THR A 26 -5.10 -7.64 -8.94
N GLN A 27 -5.62 -8.52 -8.07
CA GLN A 27 -5.14 -8.65 -6.69
C GLN A 27 -3.61 -8.91 -6.64
N LYS A 28 -3.08 -9.69 -7.57
CA LYS A 28 -1.64 -9.99 -7.64
C LYS A 28 -0.79 -8.76 -7.95
N GLU A 29 -1.28 -7.86 -8.80
CA GLU A 29 -0.62 -6.59 -9.10
C GLU A 29 -0.68 -5.63 -7.91
N SER A 30 -1.83 -5.57 -7.23
CA SER A 30 -2.01 -4.84 -5.98
C SER A 30 -1.01 -5.31 -4.91
N ASP A 31 -0.90 -6.61 -4.66
CA ASP A 31 0.02 -7.17 -3.67
C ASP A 31 1.49 -6.84 -4.00
N ARG A 32 1.86 -6.89 -5.29
CA ARG A 32 3.22 -6.52 -5.74
C ARG A 32 3.48 -5.04 -5.48
N ALA A 33 2.56 -4.16 -5.84
CA ALA A 33 2.69 -2.72 -5.62
C ALA A 33 2.76 -2.37 -4.13
N SER A 34 1.94 -3.02 -3.30
CA SER A 34 1.95 -2.85 -1.85
C SER A 34 3.32 -3.21 -1.23
N ARG A 35 3.93 -4.32 -1.64
CA ARG A 35 5.28 -4.71 -1.20
C ARG A 35 6.34 -3.67 -1.60
N TYR A 36 6.30 -3.20 -2.84
CA TYR A 36 7.20 -2.15 -3.32
C TYR A 36 7.05 -0.84 -2.53
N ASN A 37 5.81 -0.44 -2.23
CA ASN A 37 5.53 0.74 -1.42
C ASN A 37 6.09 0.58 0.01
N ALA A 38 6.03 -0.63 0.58
CA ALA A 38 6.56 -0.90 1.91
C ALA A 38 8.10 -0.80 1.94
N GLU A 39 8.79 -1.24 0.88
CA GLU A 39 10.24 -1.12 0.75
C GLU A 39 10.71 0.34 0.68
N ILE A 40 9.98 1.20 -0.03
CA ILE A 40 10.29 2.63 -0.19
C ILE A 40 9.96 3.41 1.08
N LEU A 41 8.73 3.27 1.56
CA LEU A 41 8.23 4.09 2.66
C LEU A 41 8.72 3.59 4.02
N ARG A 42 9.08 2.31 4.13
CA ARG A 42 9.46 1.64 5.38
C ARG A 42 8.49 2.02 6.51
N PRO A 43 7.18 1.82 6.30
CA PRO A 43 6.19 2.16 7.31
C PRO A 43 6.41 1.30 8.56
N ASP A 44 5.87 1.75 9.68
CA ASP A 44 5.92 0.96 10.90
C ASP A 44 5.14 -0.35 10.72
N ARG A 45 5.56 -1.39 11.47
CA ARG A 45 5.01 -2.75 11.35
C ARG A 45 3.49 -2.82 11.50
N GLU A 46 2.88 -1.89 12.23
CA GLU A 46 1.44 -1.83 12.42
C GLU A 46 0.64 -1.53 11.13
N TYR A 47 1.30 -0.95 10.12
CA TYR A 47 0.71 -0.67 8.81
C TYR A 47 0.99 -1.79 7.79
N ILE A 48 1.97 -2.66 8.05
CA ILE A 48 2.26 -3.83 7.21
C ILE A 48 1.36 -4.98 7.70
N ARG A 49 0.11 -4.98 7.26
CA ARG A 49 -0.86 -6.06 7.49
C ARG A 49 -1.24 -6.73 6.19
#